data_AF-A0A423V1Z3-F1
#
_entry.id   AF-A0A423V1Z3-F1
#
_cell.length_a   1.000
_cell.length_b   1.000
_cell.length_c   1.000
_cell.angle_alpha   90.00
_cell.angle_beta   90.00
_cell.angle_gamma   90.00
#
_symmetry.space_group_name_H-M   'P 1'
#
loop_
_entity.id
_entity.type
_entity.pdbx_description
1 polymer ?
#
loop_
_entity_poly.entity_id
_entity_poly.type
_entity_poly.pdbx_seq_one_letter_code
_entity_poly.pdbx_strand_id
1 'polypeptide(L)'
;MMEREAAVRIVEAQLERDYLRWRATGVDARRMAVVDVEEHELVWIVDWTSEEFVRTGNPEFMLAGNGPYLVDRVDGGLHQIGVVSALTGEWEADYRARIRGLPVRTAVDDLHDALCEVAAARGRMHAVRMLRRRLPMLSPAEALAYVSALPGGDVPAHLVSVATRELVKPLNPVLMVETIRDPGHG
;
A
#
# COMPACT_ATOMS: atom_id res chain seq x y z
N MET A 1 18.06 -5.80 9.02
CA MET A 1 16.60 -5.92 9.19
C MET A 1 16.31 -5.61 10.64
N MET A 2 15.42 -4.66 10.90
CA MET A 2 15.13 -4.15 12.24
C MET A 2 14.39 -5.20 13.07
N GLU A 3 14.72 -5.26 14.36
CA GLU A 3 14.10 -6.16 15.34
C GLU A 3 12.74 -5.63 15.82
N ARG A 4 11.89 -6.55 16.28
CA ARG A 4 10.54 -6.26 16.78
C ARG A 4 10.57 -5.23 17.90
N GLU A 5 11.48 -5.38 18.87
CA GLU A 5 11.61 -4.51 20.03
C GLU A 5 12.04 -3.10 19.64
N ALA A 6 12.83 -2.95 18.56
CA ALA A 6 13.21 -1.65 18.04
C ALA A 6 12.02 -0.93 17.39
N ALA A 7 11.19 -1.65 16.66
CA ALA A 7 9.94 -1.12 16.10
C ALA A 7 8.98 -0.64 17.19
N VAL A 8 8.80 -1.45 18.25
CA VAL A 8 7.98 -1.07 19.42
C VAL A 8 8.47 0.25 20.02
N ARG A 9 9.77 0.38 20.29
CA ARG A 9 10.34 1.62 20.86
C ARG A 9 10.11 2.84 19.96
N ILE A 10 10.17 2.69 18.64
CA ILE A 10 9.90 3.78 17.70
C ILE A 10 8.45 4.27 17.85
N VAL A 11 7.50 3.33 17.97
CA VAL A 11 6.08 3.63 18.12
C VAL A 11 5.75 4.19 19.50
N GLU A 12 6.27 3.60 20.58
CA GLU A 12 6.10 4.14 21.94
C GLU A 12 6.62 5.58 22.03
N ALA A 13 7.77 5.87 21.44
CA ALA A 13 8.30 7.23 21.36
C ALA A 13 7.44 8.17 20.51
N GLN A 14 6.71 7.67 19.51
CA GLN A 14 5.73 8.49 18.79
C GLN A 14 4.50 8.78 19.66
N LEU A 15 3.94 7.75 20.29
CA LEU A 15 2.77 7.84 21.14
C LEU A 15 2.99 8.84 22.29
N GLU A 16 4.17 8.82 22.92
CA GLU A 16 4.53 9.80 23.96
C GLU A 16 4.60 11.23 23.40
N ARG A 17 5.17 11.42 22.20
CA ARG A 17 5.21 12.75 21.55
C ARG A 17 3.81 13.28 21.27
N ASP A 18 2.92 12.43 20.77
CA ASP A 18 1.54 12.81 20.48
C ASP A 18 0.78 13.11 21.77
N TYR A 19 0.95 12.29 22.82
CA TYR A 19 0.41 12.56 24.15
C TYR A 19 0.82 13.94 24.68
N LEU A 20 2.12 14.25 24.64
CA LEU A 20 2.63 15.55 25.09
C LEU A 20 2.08 16.71 24.25
N ARG A 21 1.96 16.52 22.93
CA ARG A 21 1.39 17.52 22.01
C ARG A 21 -0.06 17.81 22.36
N TRP A 22 -0.91 16.79 22.49
CA TRP A 22 -2.32 16.95 22.83
C TRP A 22 -2.52 17.54 24.24
N ARG A 23 -1.66 17.16 25.19
CA ARG A 23 -1.68 17.72 26.53
C ARG A 23 -1.39 19.22 26.52
N ALA A 24 -0.48 19.67 25.67
CA ALA A 24 -0.14 21.08 25.53
C ALA A 24 -1.27 21.92 24.90
N THR A 25 -2.17 21.32 24.10
CA THR A 25 -3.30 22.03 23.49
C THR A 25 -4.54 22.09 24.39
N GLY A 26 -4.48 21.53 25.61
CA GLY A 26 -5.59 21.53 26.57
C GLY A 26 -6.73 20.57 26.20
N VAL A 27 -6.52 19.71 25.19
CA VAL A 27 -7.40 18.58 24.89
C VAL A 27 -7.17 17.49 25.93
N ASP A 28 -8.21 16.72 26.27
CA ASP A 28 -8.09 15.55 27.16
C ASP A 28 -7.17 14.51 26.52
N ALA A 29 -5.88 14.63 26.82
CA ALA A 29 -4.83 13.79 26.29
C ALA A 29 -4.80 12.48 27.07
N ARG A 30 -5.01 11.38 26.35
CA ARG A 30 -4.97 10.03 26.90
C ARG A 30 -3.64 9.38 26.57
N ARG A 31 -3.11 8.60 27.50
CA ARG A 31 -1.93 7.77 27.22
C ARG A 31 -2.30 6.57 26.37
N MET A 32 -1.38 6.23 25.48
CA MET A 32 -1.54 5.17 24.50
C MET A 32 -0.46 4.12 24.72
N ALA A 33 -0.82 2.86 24.48
CA ALA A 33 0.08 1.73 24.57
C ALA A 33 0.02 0.87 23.32
N VAL A 34 1.17 0.28 22.98
CA VAL A 34 1.26 -0.79 21.99
C VAL A 34 0.59 -2.04 22.56
N VAL A 35 -0.26 -2.69 21.75
CA VAL A 35 -0.99 -3.90 22.16
C VAL A 35 -0.60 -5.13 21.37
N ASP A 36 -0.22 -4.97 20.11
CA ASP A 36 0.25 -6.07 19.28
C ASP A 36 1.30 -5.60 18.26
N VAL A 37 2.11 -6.55 17.82
CA VAL A 37 3.08 -6.33 16.74
C VAL A 37 3.13 -7.56 15.85
N GLU A 38 2.70 -7.36 14.62
CA GLU A 38 2.74 -8.37 13.56
C GLU A 38 3.97 -8.17 12.67
N GLU A 39 4.60 -9.28 12.31
CA GLU A 39 5.68 -9.29 11.32
C GLU A 39 5.11 -9.32 9.90
N HIS A 40 5.43 -8.30 9.11
CA HIS A 40 5.19 -8.30 7.67
C HIS A 40 6.52 -8.32 6.91
N GLU A 41 6.51 -8.76 5.65
CA GLU A 41 7.74 -8.83 4.84
C GLU A 41 8.40 -7.45 4.64
N LEU A 42 7.60 -6.39 4.58
CA LEU A 42 8.08 -5.02 4.42
C LEU A 42 8.28 -4.29 5.76
N VAL A 43 7.38 -4.46 6.70
CA VAL A 43 7.23 -3.59 7.88
C VAL A 43 6.96 -4.40 9.14
N TRP A 44 7.13 -3.79 10.29
CA TRP A 44 6.43 -4.20 11.50
C TRP A 44 5.10 -3.45 11.55
N ILE A 45 3.99 -4.18 11.65
CA ILE A 45 2.66 -3.60 11.85
C ILE A 45 2.43 -3.52 13.36
N VAL A 46 2.22 -2.32 13.88
CA VAL A 46 2.14 -2.07 15.33
C VAL A 46 0.77 -1.50 15.68
N ASP A 47 -0.02 -2.33 16.36
CA ASP A 47 -1.32 -1.95 16.88
C ASP A 47 -1.19 -1.27 18.24
N TRP A 48 -2.02 -0.26 18.46
CA TRP A 48 -1.99 0.56 19.66
C TRP A 48 -3.39 1.00 20.06
N THR A 49 -3.60 1.23 21.35
CA THR A 49 -4.86 1.72 21.90
C THR A 49 -4.62 2.48 23.20
N SER A 50 -5.68 2.91 23.88
CA SER A 50 -5.53 3.61 25.16
C SER A 50 -5.04 2.67 26.26
N GLU A 51 -4.10 3.16 27.09
CA GLU A 51 -3.64 2.43 28.28
C GLU A 51 -4.82 2.08 29.22
N GLU A 52 -5.80 2.96 29.30
CA GLU A 52 -6.97 2.78 30.15
C GLU A 52 -7.87 1.64 29.66
N PHE A 53 -8.06 1.51 28.35
CA PHE A 53 -8.77 0.37 27.78
C PHE A 53 -8.04 -0.94 28.05
N VAL A 54 -6.72 -0.99 27.86
CA VAL A 54 -5.90 -2.19 28.16
C VAL A 54 -6.06 -2.61 29.62
N ARG A 55 -6.06 -1.65 30.54
CA ARG A 55 -6.16 -1.92 31.98
C ARG A 55 -7.56 -2.34 32.44
N THR A 56 -8.60 -1.73 31.87
CA THR A 56 -9.97 -1.82 32.42
C THR A 56 -10.92 -2.65 31.56
N GLY A 57 -10.61 -2.81 30.28
CA GLY A 57 -11.52 -3.37 29.27
C GLY A 57 -12.77 -2.52 29.02
N ASN A 58 -12.89 -1.31 29.59
CA ASN A 58 -14.09 -0.49 29.43
C ASN A 58 -14.17 0.08 27.99
N PRO A 59 -15.19 -0.29 27.19
CA PRO A 59 -15.32 0.14 25.80
C PRO A 59 -15.36 1.66 25.58
N GLU A 60 -15.69 2.46 26.60
CA GLU A 60 -15.64 3.92 26.53
C GLU A 60 -14.24 4.46 26.21
N PHE A 61 -13.20 3.69 26.56
CA PHE A 61 -11.81 4.02 26.27
C PHE A 61 -11.28 3.35 25.02
N MET A 62 -12.11 2.57 24.31
CA MET A 62 -11.75 1.97 23.04
C MET A 62 -11.64 3.06 21.96
N LEU A 63 -10.52 3.08 21.25
CA LEU A 63 -10.35 3.97 20.10
C LEU A 63 -10.86 3.26 18.85
N ALA A 64 -11.98 3.77 18.31
CA ALA A 64 -12.49 3.31 17.03
C ALA A 64 -11.84 4.09 15.87
N GLY A 65 -11.36 3.37 14.86
CA GLY A 65 -10.90 3.97 13.59
C GLY A 65 -9.42 4.35 13.52
N ASN A 66 -8.67 4.22 14.61
CA ASN A 66 -7.21 4.34 14.55
C ASN A 66 -6.66 3.12 13.82
N GLY A 67 -5.94 3.32 12.73
CA GLY A 67 -5.20 2.24 12.09
C GLY A 67 -3.77 2.15 12.62
N PRO A 68 -3.10 1.02 12.36
CA PRO A 68 -1.79 0.71 12.92
C PRO A 68 -0.71 1.65 12.39
N TYR A 69 0.39 1.70 13.14
CA TYR A 69 1.65 2.21 12.61
C TYR A 69 2.35 1.11 11.81
N LEU A 70 3.03 1.53 10.74
CA LEU A 70 3.95 0.70 9.98
C LEU A 70 5.36 1.20 10.26
N VAL A 71 6.24 0.31 10.71
CA VAL A 71 7.65 0.65 10.90
C VAL A 71 8.50 -0.10 9.87
N ASP A 72 9.22 0.64 9.03
CA ASP A 72 10.01 0.05 7.96
C ASP A 72 11.13 -0.86 8.52
N ARG A 73 11.21 -2.10 8.03
CA ARG A 73 12.19 -3.08 8.51
C ARG A 73 13.62 -2.82 8.04
N VAL A 74 13.82 -1.94 7.06
CA VAL A 74 15.14 -1.61 6.50
C VAL A 74 15.71 -0.38 7.19
N ASP A 75 14.96 0.70 7.26
CA ASP A 75 15.47 2.02 7.68
C ASP A 75 14.79 2.60 8.93
N GLY A 76 13.74 1.96 9.44
CA GLY A 76 13.01 2.40 10.63
C GLY A 76 12.07 3.59 10.40
N GLY A 77 11.76 3.95 9.15
CA GLY A 77 10.75 4.95 8.81
C GLY A 77 9.41 4.63 9.48
N LEU A 78 8.73 5.66 9.99
CA LEU A 78 7.45 5.52 10.67
C LEU A 78 6.33 6.05 9.78
N HIS A 79 5.36 5.19 9.52
CA HIS A 79 4.21 5.47 8.69
C HIS A 79 2.92 5.05 9.41
N GLN A 80 1.78 5.53 8.92
CA GLN A 80 0.47 5.17 9.44
C GLN A 80 -0.46 4.82 8.28
N ILE A 81 -1.35 3.86 8.52
CA ILE A 81 -2.44 3.51 7.62
C ILE A 81 -3.77 3.56 8.36
N GLY A 82 -4.87 3.75 7.64
CA GLY A 82 -6.21 3.63 8.20
C GLY A 82 -6.61 2.16 8.42
N VAL A 83 -7.56 1.93 9.33
CA VAL A 83 -8.05 0.57 9.67
C VAL A 83 -8.58 -0.21 8.45
N VAL A 84 -9.25 0.48 7.52
CA VAL A 84 -9.75 -0.17 6.29
C VAL A 84 -8.60 -0.67 5.43
N SER A 85 -7.55 0.15 5.28
CA SER A 85 -6.37 -0.21 4.49
C SER A 85 -5.63 -1.39 5.12
N ALA A 86 -5.51 -1.41 6.45
CA ALA A 86 -4.93 -2.54 7.18
C ALA A 86 -5.70 -3.84 6.94
N LEU A 87 -7.04 -3.80 6.97
CA LEU A 87 -7.90 -4.97 6.76
C LEU A 87 -7.89 -5.47 5.31
N THR A 88 -7.78 -4.59 4.31
CA THR A 88 -7.80 -4.98 2.90
C THR A 88 -6.41 -5.30 2.32
N GLY A 89 -5.33 -4.88 2.99
CA GLY A 89 -3.96 -5.00 2.49
C GLY A 89 -3.62 -4.04 1.35
N GLU A 90 -4.53 -3.13 0.97
CA GLU A 90 -4.35 -2.23 -0.17
C GLU A 90 -3.21 -1.21 0.03
N TRP A 91 -2.77 -1.01 1.28
CA TRP A 91 -1.61 -0.17 1.61
C TRP A 91 -0.31 -0.69 1.00
N GLU A 92 -0.16 -1.99 0.75
CA GLU A 92 1.14 -2.57 0.36
C GLU A 92 1.64 -2.07 -0.99
N ALA A 93 0.74 -1.93 -1.97
CA ALA A 93 1.09 -1.45 -3.30
C ALA A 93 1.58 0.00 -3.23
N ASP A 94 0.90 0.82 -2.44
CA ASP A 94 1.29 2.20 -2.16
C ASP A 94 2.63 2.29 -1.45
N TYR A 95 2.83 1.43 -0.44
CA TYR A 95 4.07 1.36 0.34
C TYR A 95 5.26 0.98 -0.54
N ARG A 96 5.14 -0.11 -1.31
CA ARG A 96 6.21 -0.56 -2.20
C ARG A 96 6.54 0.52 -3.23
N ALA A 97 5.55 1.11 -3.88
CA ALA A 97 5.77 2.07 -4.96
C ALA A 97 6.27 3.43 -4.47
N ARG A 98 5.55 4.09 -3.54
CA ARG A 98 5.83 5.47 -3.14
C ARG A 98 6.87 5.56 -2.03
N ILE A 99 6.78 4.69 -1.02
CA ILE A 99 7.65 4.76 0.16
C ILE A 99 9.00 4.10 -0.14
N ARG A 100 8.99 2.86 -0.66
CA ARG A 100 10.24 2.13 -0.95
C ARG A 100 10.80 2.31 -2.35
N GLY A 101 10.05 2.92 -3.27
CA GLY A 101 10.47 3.04 -4.68
C GLY A 101 10.68 1.68 -5.37
N LEU A 102 10.09 0.60 -4.84
CA LEU A 102 10.19 -0.73 -5.41
C LEU A 102 9.26 -0.86 -6.61
N PRO A 103 9.67 -1.59 -7.65
CA PRO A 103 8.79 -1.89 -8.77
C PRO A 103 7.60 -2.72 -8.27
N VAL A 104 6.39 -2.19 -8.46
CA VAL A 104 5.14 -2.89 -8.12
C VAL A 104 4.56 -3.46 -9.40
N ARG A 105 4.31 -4.78 -9.40
CA ARG A 105 3.52 -5.44 -10.43
C ARG A 105 2.13 -4.80 -10.48
N THR A 106 1.78 -4.24 -11.62
CA THR A 106 0.52 -3.56 -11.88
C THR A 106 -0.45 -4.48 -12.63
N ALA A 107 -1.73 -4.10 -12.67
CA ALA A 107 -2.72 -4.76 -13.51
C ALA A 107 -2.36 -4.75 -15.01
N VAL A 108 -1.47 -3.83 -15.44
CA VAL A 108 -0.94 -3.80 -16.80
C VAL A 108 0.09 -4.91 -17.02
N ASP A 109 0.93 -5.19 -16.03
CA ASP A 109 1.89 -6.31 -16.10
C ASP A 109 1.15 -7.66 -16.13
N ASP A 110 0.08 -7.81 -15.34
CA ASP A 110 -0.77 -9.00 -15.38
C ASP A 110 -1.50 -9.15 -16.73
N LEU A 111 -1.91 -8.02 -17.34
CA LEU A 111 -2.45 -8.03 -18.69
C LEU A 111 -1.39 -8.49 -19.69
N HIS A 112 -0.15 -8.00 -19.59
CA HIS A 112 0.95 -8.36 -20.48
C HIS A 112 1.23 -9.86 -20.43
N ASP A 113 1.36 -10.43 -19.24
CA ASP A 113 1.60 -11.87 -19.07
C ASP A 113 0.46 -12.70 -19.67
N ALA A 114 -0.80 -12.33 -19.40
CA ALA A 114 -1.96 -13.02 -19.94
C ALA A 114 -2.03 -12.93 -21.48
N LEU A 115 -1.62 -11.81 -22.07
CA LEU A 115 -1.56 -11.65 -23.53
C LEU A 115 -0.46 -12.51 -24.15
N CYS A 116 0.73 -12.54 -23.54
CA CYS A 116 1.84 -13.39 -23.95
C CYS A 116 1.44 -14.87 -23.91
N GLU A 117 0.82 -15.31 -22.82
CA GLU A 117 0.35 -16.69 -22.65
C GLU A 117 -0.68 -17.08 -23.72
N VAL A 118 -1.71 -16.24 -23.93
CA VAL A 118 -2.74 -16.50 -24.95
C VAL A 118 -2.15 -16.48 -26.36
N ALA A 119 -1.21 -15.58 -26.64
CA ALA A 119 -0.54 -15.52 -27.94
C ALA A 119 0.28 -16.78 -28.21
N ALA A 120 0.99 -17.30 -27.20
CA ALA A 120 1.75 -18.55 -27.30
C ALA A 120 0.83 -19.77 -27.48
N ALA A 121 -0.28 -19.84 -26.73
CA ALA A 121 -1.15 -21.02 -26.74
C ALA A 121 -2.13 -21.06 -27.92
N ARG A 122 -2.66 -19.91 -28.34
CA ARG A 122 -3.79 -19.81 -29.31
C ARG A 122 -3.49 -18.87 -30.49
N GLY A 123 -2.32 -18.27 -30.51
CA GLY A 123 -1.92 -17.34 -31.55
C GLY A 123 -2.36 -15.90 -31.31
N ARG A 124 -1.66 -14.98 -31.97
CA ARG A 124 -1.77 -13.53 -31.82
C ARG A 124 -3.20 -12.98 -31.91
N MET A 125 -4.00 -13.47 -32.85
CA MET A 125 -5.36 -12.95 -33.04
C MET A 125 -6.30 -13.25 -31.86
N HIS A 126 -6.04 -14.33 -31.11
CA HIS A 126 -6.77 -14.61 -29.87
C HIS A 126 -6.38 -13.65 -28.76
N ALA A 127 -5.08 -13.30 -28.64
CA ALA A 127 -4.61 -12.29 -27.70
C ALA A 127 -5.19 -10.91 -28.03
N VAL A 128 -5.22 -10.51 -29.31
CA VAL A 128 -5.86 -9.25 -29.75
C VAL A 128 -7.35 -9.22 -29.38
N ARG A 129 -8.06 -10.34 -29.57
CA ARG A 129 -9.48 -10.43 -29.19
C ARG A 129 -9.67 -10.35 -27.67
N MET A 130 -8.77 -10.96 -26.88
CA MET A 130 -8.80 -10.87 -25.41
C MET A 130 -8.52 -9.44 -24.95
N LEU A 131 -7.50 -8.78 -25.51
CA LEU A 131 -7.17 -7.38 -25.23
C LEU A 131 -8.38 -6.48 -25.46
N ARG A 132 -9.02 -6.58 -26.63
CA ARG A 132 -10.20 -5.74 -26.95
C ARG A 132 -11.43 -6.04 -26.11
N ARG A 133 -11.55 -7.23 -25.52
CA ARG A 133 -12.63 -7.52 -24.56
C ARG A 133 -12.39 -6.82 -23.24
N ARG A 134 -11.14 -6.71 -22.80
CA ARG A 134 -10.75 -5.99 -21.56
C ARG A 134 -10.66 -4.48 -21.76
N LEU A 135 -10.18 -4.05 -22.92
CA LEU A 135 -9.97 -2.65 -23.31
C LEU A 135 -10.76 -2.35 -24.60
N PRO A 136 -12.10 -2.22 -24.52
CA PRO A 136 -12.95 -2.03 -25.69
C PRO A 136 -12.75 -0.70 -26.41
N MET A 137 -12.13 0.28 -25.75
CA MET A 137 -11.77 1.58 -26.32
C MET A 137 -10.62 1.50 -27.33
N LEU A 138 -9.81 0.44 -27.31
CA LEU A 138 -8.75 0.25 -28.32
C LEU A 138 -9.36 -0.18 -29.65
N SER A 139 -8.99 0.55 -30.71
CA SER A 139 -9.32 0.17 -32.08
C SER A 139 -8.66 -1.17 -32.46
N PRO A 140 -9.16 -1.86 -33.51
CA PRO A 140 -8.54 -3.08 -34.00
C PRO A 140 -7.05 -2.93 -34.35
N ALA A 141 -6.67 -1.78 -34.92
CA ALA A 141 -5.29 -1.49 -35.31
C ALA A 141 -4.40 -1.27 -34.08
N GLU A 142 -4.87 -0.49 -33.12
CA GLU A 142 -4.14 -0.24 -31.86
C GLU A 142 -3.95 -1.52 -31.05
N ALA A 143 -5.00 -2.35 -30.93
CA ALA A 143 -4.89 -3.62 -30.22
C ALA A 143 -3.92 -4.60 -30.92
N LEU A 144 -3.89 -4.60 -32.25
CA LEU A 144 -2.91 -5.40 -33.01
C LEU A 144 -1.49 -4.87 -32.81
N ALA A 145 -1.29 -3.55 -32.85
CA ALA A 145 0.00 -2.93 -32.60
C ALA A 145 0.50 -3.23 -31.19
N TYR A 146 -0.38 -3.14 -30.19
CA TYR A 146 -0.09 -3.47 -28.79
C TYR A 146 0.45 -4.90 -28.66
N VAL A 147 -0.32 -5.89 -29.10
CA VAL A 147 0.04 -7.31 -28.94
C VAL A 147 1.26 -7.68 -29.79
N SER A 148 1.45 -7.05 -30.96
CA SER A 148 2.59 -7.34 -31.82
C SER A 148 3.91 -6.80 -31.26
N ALA A 149 3.88 -5.70 -30.50
CA ALA A 149 5.06 -5.11 -29.89
C ALA A 149 5.44 -5.76 -28.54
N LEU A 150 4.51 -6.47 -27.91
CA LEU A 150 4.65 -7.06 -26.58
C LEU A 150 5.87 -7.99 -26.41
N PRO A 151 6.19 -8.90 -27.35
CA PRO A 151 7.37 -9.77 -27.21
C PRO A 151 8.70 -9.04 -27.22
N GLY A 152 8.74 -7.84 -27.83
CA GLY A 152 9.93 -7.00 -27.89
C GLY A 152 10.06 -6.02 -26.71
N GLY A 153 9.05 -5.94 -25.83
CA GLY A 153 9.00 -4.96 -24.74
C GLY A 153 8.71 -3.51 -25.20
N ASP A 154 8.61 -3.27 -26.51
CA ASP A 154 8.48 -1.92 -27.09
C ASP A 154 7.02 -1.55 -27.39
N VAL A 155 6.12 -1.80 -26.43
CA VAL A 155 4.71 -1.42 -26.59
C VAL A 155 4.61 0.11 -26.66
N PRO A 156 3.92 0.70 -27.66
CA PRO A 156 3.81 2.15 -27.78
C PRO A 156 3.30 2.81 -26.49
N ALA A 157 4.04 3.79 -25.97
CA ALA A 157 3.77 4.39 -24.65
C ALA A 157 2.35 4.94 -24.51
N HIS A 158 1.78 5.52 -25.57
CA HIS A 158 0.40 6.00 -25.56
C HIS A 158 -0.64 4.88 -25.34
N LEU A 159 -0.37 3.66 -25.85
CA LEU A 159 -1.25 2.50 -25.64
C LEU A 159 -1.10 1.92 -24.23
N VAL A 160 0.12 1.89 -23.69
CA VAL A 160 0.37 1.54 -22.28
C VAL A 160 -0.33 2.53 -21.36
N SER A 161 -0.29 3.83 -21.68
CA SER A 161 -1.00 4.86 -20.91
C SER A 161 -2.52 4.63 -20.90
N VAL A 162 -3.12 4.27 -22.04
CA VAL A 162 -4.54 3.88 -22.09
C VAL A 162 -4.79 2.66 -21.21
N ALA A 163 -4.01 1.58 -21.35
CA ALA A 163 -4.17 0.39 -20.50
C ALA A 163 -4.02 0.71 -19.00
N THR A 164 -3.06 1.57 -18.65
CA THR A 164 -2.82 2.01 -17.27
C THR A 164 -4.03 2.76 -16.73
N ARG A 165 -4.53 3.76 -17.47
CA ARG A 165 -5.68 4.56 -17.04
C ARG A 165 -6.94 3.72 -16.81
N GLU A 166 -7.14 2.71 -17.65
CA GLU A 166 -8.37 1.90 -17.61
C GLU A 166 -8.27 0.73 -16.61
N LEU A 167 -7.07 0.20 -16.35
CA LEU A 167 -6.88 -1.00 -15.51
C LEU A 167 -6.31 -0.71 -14.12
N VAL A 168 -5.51 0.33 -13.98
CA VAL A 168 -4.92 0.72 -12.70
C VAL A 168 -5.89 1.69 -12.04
N LYS A 169 -6.60 1.20 -11.02
CA LYS A 169 -7.45 2.06 -10.20
C LYS A 169 -6.59 3.15 -9.56
N PRO A 170 -7.03 4.42 -9.57
CA PRO A 170 -6.40 5.46 -8.79
C PRO A 170 -6.33 5.01 -7.33
N LEU A 171 -5.18 5.23 -6.69
CA LEU A 171 -5.00 5.01 -5.25
C LEU A 171 -6.04 5.86 -4.52
N ASN A 172 -6.88 5.20 -3.72
CA ASN A 172 -7.84 5.89 -2.86
C ASN A 172 -7.06 6.60 -1.75
N PRO A 173 -7.17 7.94 -1.59
CA PRO A 173 -6.45 8.66 -0.55
C PRO A 173 -6.69 8.13 0.87
N VAL A 174 -7.86 7.55 1.13
CA VAL A 174 -8.20 6.94 2.43
C VAL A 174 -7.37 5.68 2.72
N LEU A 175 -6.88 5.02 1.67
CA LEU A 175 -6.09 3.79 1.76
C LEU A 175 -4.59 4.04 1.71
N MET A 176 -4.16 5.28 1.50
CA MET A 176 -2.76 5.63 1.35
C MET A 176 -2.00 5.52 2.67
N VAL A 177 -0.72 5.18 2.54
CA VAL A 177 0.26 5.21 3.62
C VAL A 177 0.68 6.66 3.85
N GLU A 178 0.47 7.13 5.08
CA GLU A 178 0.93 8.44 5.54
C GLU A 178 2.31 8.31 6.19
N THR A 179 3.30 9.10 5.74
CA THR A 179 4.59 9.16 6.42
C THR A 179 4.52 10.10 7.61
N ILE A 180 4.80 9.56 8.79
CA ILE A 180 4.85 10.33 10.05
C ILE A 180 6.27 10.82 10.31
N ARG A 181 7.27 9.97 10.07
CA ARG A 181 8.69 10.31 10.19
C ARG A 181 9.52 9.58 9.15
N ASP A 182 10.33 10.34 8.43
CA ASP A 182 11.36 9.82 7.54
C ASP A 182 12.51 9.18 8.32
N PRO A 183 13.23 8.22 7.72
CA PRO A 183 14.40 7.61 8.34
C PRO A 183 15.47 8.67 8.70
N GLY A 184 16.00 8.58 9.92
CA GLY A 184 17.12 9.41 10.38
C GLY A 184 16.79 10.69 11.16
N HIS A 185 15.51 11.01 11.41
CA HIS A 185 15.12 12.09 12.32
C HIS A 185 14.63 11.53 13.67
N GLY A 186 15.61 11.09 14.48
CA GLY A 186 15.45 10.68 15.88
C GLY A 186 16.09 11.66 16.83
#